data_AF-A0A7C9A4T7-F1
#
_entry.id   AF-A0A7C9A4T7-F1
#
_cell.length_a   1.000
_cell.length_b   1.000
_cell.length_c   1.000
_cell.angle_alpha   90.00
_cell.angle_beta   90.00
_cell.angle_gamma   90.00
#
_symmetry.space_group_name_H-M   'P 1'
#
loop_
_entity.id
_entity.type
_entity.pdbx_description
1 polymer ?
#
loop_
_entity_poly.entity_id
_entity_poly.type
_entity_poly.pdbx_seq_one_letter_code
_entity_poly.pdbx_strand_id
1 'polypeptide(L)'
;GIAKPETKEISSLSVEPCEGEELVVTVFEIQEAEVPSFIERELEFRFLAVLPETLEGKPFTNPAVLCARYSDEEFFNIRCKGSKEIYHQHYGRYNIDKIWRDDILPCRTYLRHCVLAA
;
A
#
# COMPACT_ATOMS: atom_id res chain seq x y z
N GLY A 1 4.07 -7.72 0.96
CA GLY A 1 4.21 -8.95 1.76
C GLY A 1 3.97 -10.18 0.92
N ILE A 2 4.79 -11.24 1.02
CA ILE A 2 4.57 -12.48 0.25
C ILE A 2 3.91 -13.52 1.15
N ALA A 3 2.72 -13.94 0.75
CA ALA A 3 2.18 -15.21 1.18
C ALA A 3 2.25 -16.19 -0.02
N LYS A 4 2.48 -17.46 0.32
CA LYS A 4 2.57 -18.68 -0.51
C LYS A 4 2.57 -18.46 -2.04
N PRO A 5 3.76 -18.36 -2.67
CA PRO A 5 3.90 -18.27 -4.13
C PRO A 5 3.21 -19.42 -4.88
N GLU A 6 3.17 -20.62 -4.31
CA GLU A 6 2.59 -21.82 -4.91
C GLU A 6 1.07 -21.69 -5.07
N THR A 7 0.41 -20.99 -4.15
CA THR A 7 -1.05 -20.76 -4.18
C THR A 7 -1.41 -19.38 -4.72
N LYS A 8 -0.41 -18.53 -5.00
CA LYS A 8 -0.56 -17.11 -5.39
C LYS A 8 -1.39 -16.29 -4.41
N GLU A 9 -1.42 -16.70 -3.14
CA GLU A 9 -2.18 -16.03 -2.09
C GLU A 9 -1.30 -14.94 -1.48
N ILE A 10 -1.57 -13.67 -1.76
CA ILE A 10 -0.73 -12.54 -1.32
C ILE A 10 -1.48 -11.68 -0.29
N SER A 11 -0.76 -11.20 0.71
CA SER A 11 -1.28 -10.23 1.69
C SER A 11 -0.72 -8.85 1.37
N SER A 12 -1.50 -8.03 0.67
CA SER A 12 -1.26 -6.61 0.46
C SER A 12 -2.58 -5.92 0.13
N LEU A 13 -2.72 -4.65 0.50
CA LEU A 13 -3.91 -3.84 0.21
C LEU A 13 -3.50 -2.39 0.00
N SER A 14 -4.02 -1.78 -1.06
CA SER A 14 -3.95 -0.34 -1.33
C SER A 14 -5.36 0.22 -1.48
N VAL A 15 -5.53 1.51 -1.25
CA VAL A 15 -6.76 2.21 -1.60
C VAL A 15 -6.73 2.76 -3.04
N GLU A 16 -7.90 2.96 -3.63
CA GLU A 16 -8.09 3.73 -4.84
C GLU A 16 -9.34 4.62 -4.73
N PRO A 17 -9.42 5.73 -5.48
CA PRO A 17 -10.60 6.58 -5.47
C PRO A 17 -11.84 5.81 -5.94
N CYS A 18 -12.92 5.88 -5.15
CA CYS A 18 -14.20 5.31 -5.49
C CYS A 18 -15.30 6.29 -5.07
N GLU A 19 -15.97 6.91 -6.04
CA GLU A 19 -16.97 7.95 -5.78
C GLU A 19 -18.22 7.35 -5.11
N GLY A 20 -18.67 7.98 -4.03
CA GLY A 20 -19.85 7.54 -3.26
C GLY A 20 -19.57 6.48 -2.21
N GLU A 21 -18.33 5.99 -2.09
CA GLU A 21 -17.92 5.00 -1.10
C GLU A 21 -17.06 5.62 0.01
N GLU A 22 -17.12 5.03 1.21
CA GLU A 22 -16.36 5.45 2.38
C GLU A 22 -15.54 4.28 2.94
N LEU A 23 -14.40 4.59 3.56
CA LEU A 23 -13.53 3.60 4.21
C LEU A 23 -13.41 3.92 5.70
N VAL A 24 -13.83 2.98 6.55
CA VAL A 24 -13.57 3.05 7.99
C VAL A 24 -12.13 2.63 8.24
N VAL A 25 -11.37 3.49 8.92
CA VAL A 25 -9.94 3.27 9.22
C VAL A 25 -9.65 3.47 10.70
N THR A 26 -8.54 2.89 11.16
CA THR A 26 -7.92 3.24 12.45
C THR A 26 -6.69 4.09 12.18
N VAL A 27 -6.62 5.26 12.80
CA VAL A 27 -5.48 6.17 12.70
C VAL A 27 -4.54 5.92 13.89
N PHE A 28 -3.25 5.76 13.62
CA PHE A 28 -2.21 5.61 14.64
C PHE A 28 -1.04 6.55 14.37
N GLU A 29 -0.32 6.91 15.42
CA GLU A 29 0.87 7.76 15.34
C GLU A 29 2.13 6.91 15.27
N ILE A 30 3.15 7.41 14.57
CA ILE A 30 4.50 6.85 14.56
C ILE A 30 5.49 7.94 14.95
N GLN A 31 6.64 7.56 15.49
CA GLN A 31 7.66 8.55 15.81
C GLN A 31 8.24 9.15 14.52
N GLU A 32 8.47 10.45 14.49
CA GLU A 32 9.01 11.14 13.31
C GLU A 32 10.32 10.50 12.81
N ALA A 33 11.17 10.06 13.73
CA ALA A 33 12.42 9.38 13.42
C ALA A 33 12.24 8.03 12.70
N GLU A 34 11.07 7.39 12.82
CA GLU A 34 10.75 6.11 12.18
C GLU A 34 10.13 6.26 10.79
N VAL A 35 9.69 7.48 10.42
CA VAL A 35 9.06 7.77 9.12
C VAL A 35 9.92 7.32 7.94
N PRO A 36 11.24 7.58 7.89
CA PRO A 36 12.08 7.13 6.78
C PRO A 36 12.08 5.59 6.63
N SER A 37 12.19 4.87 7.73
CA SER A 37 12.18 3.40 7.73
C SER A 37 10.83 2.83 7.33
N PHE A 38 9.73 3.48 7.72
CA PHE A 38 8.39 3.12 7.27
C PHE A 38 8.25 3.28 5.75
N ILE A 39 8.70 4.41 5.19
CA ILE A 39 8.67 4.69 3.75
C ILE A 39 9.53 3.71 2.95
N GLU A 40 10.70 3.34 3.47
CA GLU A 40 11.61 2.39 2.82
C GLU A 40 11.02 0.97 2.78
N ARG A 41 10.35 0.55 3.86
CA ARG A 41 9.72 -0.77 3.94
C ARG A 41 8.55 -0.94 2.97
N GLU A 42 7.77 0.12 2.78
CA GLU A 42 6.52 0.16 2.00
C GLU A 42 6.73 0.76 0.60
N LEU A 43 7.85 0.39 -0.05
CA LEU A 43 8.33 1.02 -1.29
C LEU A 43 7.30 0.99 -2.44
N GLU A 44 6.52 -0.09 -2.52
CA GLU A 44 5.47 -0.29 -3.54
C GLU A 44 4.33 0.74 -3.46
N PHE A 45 4.14 1.38 -2.30
CA PHE A 45 3.00 2.24 -2.07
C PHE A 45 3.29 3.70 -2.38
N ARG A 46 2.25 4.36 -2.87
CA ARG A 46 2.13 5.82 -2.94
C ARG A 46 1.50 6.32 -1.64
N PHE A 47 2.18 7.23 -0.96
CA PHE A 47 1.65 7.86 0.24
C PHE A 47 0.82 9.08 -0.13
N LEU A 48 -0.44 9.09 0.34
CA LEU A 48 -1.37 10.19 0.17
C LEU A 48 -1.63 10.84 1.52
N ALA A 49 -1.49 12.17 1.59
CA ALA A 49 -1.98 12.92 2.73
C ALA A 49 -3.51 13.05 2.61
N VAL A 50 -4.23 12.62 3.64
CA VAL A 50 -5.70 12.67 3.71
C VAL A 50 -6.13 13.32 5.02
N LEU A 51 -7.33 13.90 5.04
CA LEU A 51 -7.94 14.41 6.26
C LEU A 51 -9.09 13.49 6.65
N PRO A 52 -8.86 12.51 7.55
CA PRO A 52 -9.93 11.62 7.97
C PRO A 52 -10.94 12.35 8.87
N GLU A 53 -12.11 11.74 9.03
CA GLU A 53 -13.15 12.19 9.95
C GLU A 53 -13.36 11.15 11.05
N THR A 54 -13.80 11.59 12.23
CA THR A 54 -14.29 10.67 13.26
C THR A 54 -15.61 10.04 12.80
N LEU A 55 -16.06 8.98 13.49
CA LEU A 55 -17.35 8.33 13.18
C LEU A 55 -18.55 9.28 13.36
N GLU A 56 -18.38 10.41 14.06
CA GLU A 56 -19.37 11.47 14.21
C GLU A 56 -19.25 12.58 13.13
N GLY A 57 -18.41 12.39 12.11
CA GLY A 57 -18.21 13.35 11.01
C GLY A 57 -17.37 14.58 11.39
N LYS A 58 -16.51 14.48 12.41
CA LYS A 58 -15.61 15.58 12.78
C LYS A 58 -14.25 15.40 12.11
N PRO A 59 -13.73 16.38 11.35
CA PRO A 59 -12.43 16.26 10.73
C PRO A 59 -11.32 16.23 11.79
N PHE A 60 -10.27 15.46 11.50
CA PHE A 60 -9.06 15.46 12.32
C PHE A 60 -8.33 16.81 12.20
N THR A 61 -7.56 17.16 13.23
CA THR A 61 -6.76 18.40 13.21
C THR A 61 -5.54 18.30 12.29
N ASN A 62 -4.95 17.11 12.21
CA ASN A 62 -3.73 16.85 11.45
C ASN A 62 -4.04 15.89 10.29
N PRO A 63 -3.39 16.08 9.12
CA PRO A 63 -3.45 15.09 8.05
C PRO A 63 -2.90 13.73 8.49
N ALA A 64 -3.51 12.67 7.99
CA ALA A 64 -3.00 11.31 8.09
C ALA A 64 -2.41 10.85 6.75
N VAL A 65 -1.64 9.78 6.78
CA VAL A 65 -1.06 9.17 5.56
C VAL A 65 -1.82 7.88 5.23
N LEU A 66 -2.26 7.77 3.98
CA LEU A 66 -2.95 6.60 3.43
C LEU A 66 -2.11 5.98 2.29
N CYS A 67 -2.12 4.66 2.19
CA CYS A 67 -1.35 3.93 1.18
C CYS A 67 -2.20 3.63 -0.06
N ALA A 68 -1.91 4.30 -1.17
CA ALA A 68 -2.43 4.01 -2.49
C ALA A 68 -1.40 3.23 -3.32
N ARG A 69 -1.80 2.73 -4.50
CA ARG A 69 -0.88 2.09 -5.43
C ARG A 69 -0.29 3.07 -6.45
N TYR A 70 0.95 2.82 -6.87
CA TYR A 70 1.47 3.33 -8.13
C TYR A 70 1.02 2.45 -9.30
N SER A 71 0.95 3.00 -10.50
CA SER A 71 1.10 2.18 -11.71
C SER A 71 2.56 1.70 -11.86
N ASP A 72 2.80 0.65 -12.66
CA ASP A 72 4.17 0.18 -12.91
C ASP A 72 5.06 1.30 -13.51
N GLU A 73 4.48 2.13 -14.38
CA GLU A 73 5.17 3.29 -14.99
C GLU A 73 5.51 4.36 -13.93
N GLU A 74 4.54 4.74 -13.10
CA GLU A 74 4.75 5.73 -12.05
C GLU A 74 5.79 5.24 -11.05
N PHE A 75 5.74 3.98 -10.67
CA PHE A 75 6.73 3.38 -9.79
C PHE A 75 8.13 3.45 -10.40
N PHE A 76 8.28 3.05 -11.66
CA PHE A 76 9.57 3.09 -12.34
C PHE A 76 10.14 4.51 -12.41
N ASN A 77 9.31 5.49 -12.75
CA ASN A 77 9.74 6.88 -12.89
C ASN A 77 10.02 7.54 -11.53
N ILE A 78 9.21 7.28 -10.51
CA ILE A 78 9.29 7.97 -9.21
C ILE A 78 10.23 7.24 -8.27
N ARG A 79 10.00 5.95 -8.01
CA ARG A 79 10.77 5.16 -7.04
C ARG A 79 12.10 4.70 -7.62
N CYS A 80 12.12 4.27 -8.88
CA CYS A 80 13.36 3.85 -9.54
C CYS A 80 14.08 4.98 -10.28
N LYS A 81 13.53 6.20 -10.30
CA LYS A 81 14.12 7.36 -11.00
C LYS A 81 14.45 7.06 -12.47
N GLY A 82 13.64 6.23 -13.13
CA GLY A 82 13.86 5.77 -14.50
C GLY A 82 15.04 4.79 -14.68
N SER A 83 15.64 4.29 -13.59
CA SER A 83 16.78 3.37 -13.64
C SER A 83 16.34 1.92 -13.56
N LYS A 84 16.68 1.16 -14.61
CA LYS A 84 16.50 -0.31 -14.65
C LYS A 84 17.35 -1.02 -13.61
N GLU A 85 18.50 -0.46 -13.24
CA GLU A 85 19.36 -1.04 -12.21
C GLU A 85 18.71 -0.96 -10.83
N ILE A 86 18.15 0.20 -10.47
CA ILE A 86 17.42 0.38 -9.22
C ILE A 86 16.18 -0.53 -9.20
N TYR A 87 15.44 -0.61 -10.31
CA TYR A 87 14.32 -1.53 -10.43
C TYR A 87 14.72 -2.99 -10.22
N HIS A 88 15.84 -3.42 -10.83
CA HIS A 88 16.35 -4.78 -10.68
C HIS A 88 16.78 -5.08 -9.23
N GLN A 89 17.41 -4.13 -8.54
CA GLN A 89 17.79 -4.26 -7.13
C GLN A 89 16.58 -4.44 -6.22
N HIS A 90 15.48 -3.73 -6.48
CA HIS A 90 14.26 -3.86 -5.66
C HIS A 90 13.44 -5.10 -6.02
N TYR A 91 13.07 -5.28 -7.30
CA TYR A 91 12.08 -6.25 -7.74
C TYR A 91 12.58 -7.20 -8.83
N GLY A 92 13.38 -6.73 -9.79
CA GLY A 92 13.78 -7.56 -10.93
C GLY A 92 14.59 -8.82 -10.54
N ARG A 93 15.39 -8.77 -9.47
CA ARG A 93 16.10 -9.94 -8.93
C ARG A 93 15.19 -11.07 -8.43
N TYR A 94 13.90 -10.80 -8.24
CA TYR A 94 12.89 -11.75 -7.81
C TYR A 94 11.95 -12.19 -8.95
N ASN A 95 12.30 -11.87 -10.20
CA ASN A 95 11.44 -12.08 -11.38
C ASN A 95 10.05 -11.43 -11.22
N ILE A 96 10.03 -10.24 -10.61
CA ILE A 96 8.84 -9.42 -10.47
C ILE A 96 8.90 -8.35 -11.57
N ASP A 97 8.11 -8.55 -12.62
CA ASP A 97 8.01 -7.63 -13.75
C ASP A 97 6.86 -6.62 -13.60
N LYS A 98 5.95 -6.88 -12.66
CA LYS A 98 4.80 -6.04 -12.29
C LYS A 98 4.61 -6.04 -10.80
N ILE A 99 4.40 -4.85 -10.23
CA ILE A 99 4.25 -4.68 -8.78
C ILE A 99 2.84 -5.02 -8.34
N TRP A 100 1.86 -4.71 -9.20
CA TRP A 100 0.46 -5.05 -9.01
C TRP A 100 0.04 -6.02 -10.12
N ARG A 101 -0.36 -7.22 -9.73
CA ARG A 101 -0.72 -8.31 -10.63
C ARG A 101 -2.19 -8.65 -10.49
N ASP A 102 -2.82 -9.04 -11.60
CA ASP A 102 -4.23 -9.46 -11.62
C ASP A 102 -4.41 -10.97 -11.43
N ASP A 103 -3.32 -11.74 -11.44
CA ASP A 103 -3.34 -13.21 -11.37
C ASP A 103 -3.06 -13.76 -9.96
N ILE A 104 -3.25 -12.93 -8.94
CA ILE A 104 -3.03 -13.25 -7.52
C ILE A 104 -4.35 -13.23 -6.75
N LEU A 105 -4.40 -13.96 -5.64
CA LEU A 105 -5.56 -14.00 -4.75
C LEU A 105 -5.23 -13.32 -3.43
N PRO A 106 -6.19 -12.63 -2.77
CA PRO A 106 -5.98 -12.18 -1.42
C PRO A 106 -5.76 -13.39 -0.51
N CYS A 107 -4.74 -13.32 0.35
CA CYS A 107 -4.51 -14.35 1.35
C CYS A 107 -5.76 -14.55 2.21
N ARG A 108 -6.31 -15.77 2.26
CA ARG A 108 -7.58 -16.07 2.94
C ARG A 108 -7.61 -15.63 4.40
N THR A 109 -6.49 -15.80 5.11
CA THR A 109 -6.40 -15.41 6.53
C THR A 109 -6.44 -13.89 6.68
N TYR A 110 -5.71 -13.17 5.82
CA TYR A 110 -5.71 -11.72 5.79
C TYR A 110 -7.09 -11.18 5.41
N LEU A 111 -7.69 -11.69 4.34
CA LEU A 111 -9.03 -11.33 3.90
C LEU A 111 -10.07 -11.56 4.99
N ARG A 112 -10.02 -12.71 5.68
CA ARG A 112 -10.91 -13.00 6.80
C ARG A 112 -10.79 -11.94 7.90
N HIS A 113 -9.56 -11.51 8.24
CA HIS A 113 -9.38 -10.46 9.25
C HIS A 113 -9.93 -9.11 8.78
N CYS A 114 -9.70 -8.73 7.51
CA CYS A 114 -10.27 -7.51 6.95
C CYS A 114 -11.80 -7.52 6.99
N VAL A 115 -12.43 -8.63 6.59
CA VAL A 115 -13.90 -8.77 6.59
C VAL A 115 -14.49 -8.77 8.01
N LEU A 116 -13.81 -9.36 8.98
CA LEU A 116 -14.29 -9.39 10.37
C LEU A 116 -14.07 -8.08 11.13
N ALA A 117 -13.19 -7.21 10.63
CA ALA A 117 -12.92 -5.89 11.21
C ALA A 117 -13.80 -4.78 10.64
N ALA A 118 -14.49 -5.03 9.53
CA ALA A 118 -15.48 -4.15 8.92
C ALA A 118 -16.87 -4.36 9.56
#